data_AF-A0A8C1MUV0-F1
#
_entry.id   AF-A0A8C1MUV0-F1
#
_cell.length_a   1.000
_cell.length_b   1.000
_cell.length_c   1.000
_cell.angle_alpha   90.00
_cell.angle_beta   90.00
_cell.angle_gamma   90.00
#
_symmetry.space_group_name_H-M   'P 1'
#
loop_
_entity.id
_entity.type
_entity.pdbx_description
1 polymer ?
#
loop_
_entity_poly.entity_id
_entity_poly.type
_entity_poly.pdbx_seq_one_letter_code
_entity_poly.pdbx_strand_id
1 'polypeptide(L)'
;VHTILHSYVSIASVVGVPHEYVFVNESKTWAEAQRYCRDKYTDLATIENEQQTVQLLDTVNDDSIDLAWIGFYDDLNSWKWTLEDSDFFKVGEKDFRNWYNPGPDNYGGQSMCIIMYSGIWFTTYCFEYHPFICYDGKQFH
;
A
#
# COMPACT_ATOMS: atom_id res chain seq x y z
N VAL A 1 43.74 -5.19 -42.22
CA VAL A 1 42.31 -5.52 -42.10
C VAL A 1 41.95 -5.39 -40.62
N HIS A 2 41.24 -4.32 -40.25
CA HIS A 2 40.95 -3.98 -38.86
C HIS A 2 39.59 -4.60 -38.50
N THR A 3 39.59 -5.63 -37.65
CA THR A 3 38.35 -6.32 -37.25
C THR A 3 37.82 -5.65 -35.99
N ILE A 4 36.74 -4.88 -36.11
CA ILE A 4 36.05 -4.27 -34.97
C ILE A 4 35.17 -5.35 -34.33
N LEU A 5 35.49 -5.76 -33.09
CA LEU A 5 34.60 -6.56 -32.27
C LEU A 5 33.44 -5.65 -31.83
N HIS A 6 32.23 -5.91 -32.33
CA HIS A 6 31.02 -5.31 -31.78
C HIS A 6 30.71 -5.97 -30.43
N SER A 7 30.89 -5.18 -29.37
CA SER A 7 30.44 -5.49 -28.01
C SER A 7 28.93 -5.72 -28.02
N TYR A 8 28.48 -6.91 -27.62
CA TYR A 8 27.08 -7.14 -27.32
C TYR A 8 26.74 -6.38 -26.03
N VAL A 9 26.16 -5.20 -26.16
CA VAL A 9 25.49 -4.54 -25.05
C VAL A 9 24.20 -5.32 -24.81
N SER A 10 24.19 -6.17 -23.78
CA SER A 10 22.97 -6.75 -23.27
C SER A 10 22.10 -5.61 -22.73
N ILE A 11 21.07 -5.24 -23.47
CA ILE A 11 20.00 -4.39 -22.94
C ILE A 11 19.24 -5.30 -21.98
N ALA A 12 19.60 -5.26 -20.70
CA ALA A 12 18.68 -5.70 -19.66
C ALA A 12 17.42 -4.85 -19.88
N SER A 13 16.33 -5.51 -20.27
CA SER A 13 15.02 -4.89 -20.33
C SER A 13 14.81 -4.22 -18.98
N VAL A 14 14.55 -2.91 -18.97
CA VAL A 14 13.90 -2.31 -17.80
C VAL A 14 12.54 -2.98 -17.75
N VAL A 15 12.46 -4.12 -17.07
CA VAL A 15 11.20 -4.68 -16.64
C VAL A 15 10.70 -3.62 -15.67
N GLY A 16 9.90 -2.68 -16.16
CA GLY A 16 9.10 -1.85 -15.29
C GLY A 16 8.32 -2.82 -14.44
N VAL A 17 8.72 -2.97 -13.17
CA VAL A 17 8.00 -3.81 -12.23
C VAL A 17 6.58 -3.23 -12.23
N PRO A 18 5.58 -4.01 -12.69
CA PRO A 18 4.23 -3.53 -12.68
C PRO A 18 3.89 -3.08 -11.27
N HIS A 19 3.28 -1.90 -11.14
CA HIS A 19 3.03 -1.36 -9.81
C HIS A 19 2.06 -2.29 -9.09
N GLU A 20 2.55 -2.93 -8.04
CA GLU A 20 1.77 -3.73 -7.10
C GLU A 20 0.64 -2.92 -6.45
N TYR A 21 0.75 -1.59 -6.50
CA TYR A 21 -0.19 -0.66 -5.91
C TYR A 21 -0.94 0.12 -6.99
N VAL A 22 -2.22 0.36 -6.74
CA VAL A 22 -3.10 1.14 -7.62
C VAL A 22 -3.82 2.19 -6.79
N PHE A 23 -3.55 3.47 -7.06
CA PHE A 23 -4.28 4.57 -6.47
C PHE A 23 -5.66 4.72 -7.12
N VAL A 24 -6.70 4.82 -6.30
CA VAL A 24 -8.08 5.00 -6.75
C VAL A 24 -8.59 6.33 -6.19
N ASN A 25 -8.76 7.31 -7.08
CA ASN A 25 -9.30 8.63 -6.76
C ASN A 25 -10.83 8.63 -6.65
N GLU A 26 -11.37 7.71 -5.84
CA GLU A 26 -12.77 7.67 -5.45
C GLU A 26 -12.88 7.80 -3.93
N SER A 27 -13.75 8.70 -3.47
CA SER A 27 -13.96 8.92 -2.04
C SER A 27 -14.92 7.87 -1.47
N LYS A 28 -14.44 7.01 -0.57
CA LYS A 28 -15.20 5.89 0.02
C LYS A 28 -14.89 5.71 1.52
N THR A 29 -15.81 5.10 2.25
CA THR A 29 -15.49 4.59 3.59
C THR A 29 -14.47 3.45 3.50
N TRP A 30 -13.74 3.17 4.58
CA TRP A 30 -12.70 2.12 4.56
C TRP A 30 -13.26 0.76 4.12
N ALA A 31 -14.45 0.39 4.63
CA ALA A 31 -15.09 -0.87 4.27
C ALA A 31 -15.61 -0.92 2.82
N GLU A 32 -15.94 0.23 2.23
CA GLU A 32 -16.30 0.33 0.80
C GLU A 32 -15.07 0.28 -0.09
N ALA A 33 -13.99 0.95 0.31
CA ALA A 33 -12.69 0.90 -0.35
C ALA A 33 -12.14 -0.53 -0.38
N GLN A 34 -12.18 -1.25 0.75
CA GLN A 34 -11.78 -2.66 0.83
C GLN A 34 -12.58 -3.53 -0.12
N ARG A 35 -13.91 -3.38 -0.12
CA ARG A 35 -14.79 -4.12 -1.05
C ARG A 35 -14.46 -3.83 -2.50
N TYR A 36 -14.19 -2.57 -2.84
CA TYR A 36 -13.76 -2.19 -4.18
C TYR A 36 -12.45 -2.90 -4.57
N CYS A 37 -11.43 -2.84 -3.70
CA CYS A 37 -10.14 -3.46 -4.00
C CYS A 37 -10.26 -4.99 -4.14
N ARG A 38 -11.10 -5.66 -3.34
CA ARG A 38 -11.34 -7.10 -3.47
C ARG A 38 -12.13 -7.48 -4.73
N ASP A 39 -12.99 -6.59 -5.22
CA ASP A 39 -13.74 -6.79 -6.49
C ASP A 39 -12.83 -6.62 -7.72
N LYS A 40 -11.95 -5.61 -7.71
CA LYS A 40 -11.12 -5.23 -8.87
C LYS A 40 -9.70 -5.80 -8.85
N TYR A 41 -9.10 -5.91 -7.68
CA TYR A 41 -7.70 -6.25 -7.44
C TYR A 41 -7.60 -7.40 -6.44
N THR A 42 -6.66 -7.33 -5.47
CA THR A 42 -6.53 -8.32 -4.39
C THR A 42 -7.16 -7.81 -3.10
N ASP A 43 -6.66 -6.71 -2.53
CA ASP A 43 -7.20 -6.08 -1.31
C ASP A 43 -6.70 -4.62 -1.20
N LEU A 44 -6.99 -3.94 -0.10
CA LEU A 44 -6.32 -2.68 0.24
C LEU A 44 -4.81 -2.87 0.39
N ALA A 45 -4.06 -1.81 0.10
CA ALA A 45 -2.60 -1.79 0.18
C ALA A 45 -2.10 -2.24 1.55
N THR A 46 -1.22 -3.22 1.55
CA THR A 46 -0.53 -3.74 2.74
C THR A 46 0.94 -3.42 2.60
N ILE A 47 1.58 -2.89 3.66
CA ILE A 47 2.97 -2.38 3.59
C ILE A 47 3.83 -3.13 4.59
N GLU A 48 4.89 -3.76 4.10
CA GLU A 48 5.79 -4.66 4.83
C GLU A 48 7.12 -4.02 5.18
N ASN A 49 7.52 -2.98 4.45
CA ASN A 49 8.80 -2.32 4.61
C ASN A 49 8.84 -0.93 3.94
N GLU A 50 9.96 -0.24 4.15
CA GLU A 50 10.21 1.09 3.57
C GLU A 50 10.23 1.07 2.03
N GLN A 51 10.72 -0.01 1.41
CA GLN A 51 10.80 -0.10 -0.05
C GLN A 51 9.40 -0.12 -0.70
N GLN A 52 8.46 -0.86 -0.12
CA GLN A 52 7.06 -0.84 -0.57
C GLN A 52 6.40 0.51 -0.32
N THR A 53 6.78 1.22 0.75
CA THR A 53 6.32 2.61 0.97
C THR A 53 6.75 3.50 -0.20
N VAL A 54 8.00 3.37 -0.68
CA VAL A 54 8.48 4.12 -1.85
C VAL A 54 7.71 3.75 -3.12
N GLN A 55 7.52 2.46 -3.40
CA GLN A 55 6.75 2.01 -4.58
C GLN A 55 5.31 2.52 -4.57
N LEU A 56 4.69 2.52 -3.39
CA LEU A 56 3.35 3.03 -3.21
C LEU A 56 3.32 4.56 -3.45
N LEU A 57 4.32 5.31 -2.97
CA LEU A 57 4.44 6.74 -3.23
C LEU A 57 4.63 7.06 -4.72
N ASP A 58 5.40 6.27 -5.46
CA ASP A 58 5.57 6.41 -6.91
C ASP A 58 4.22 6.25 -7.67
N THR A 59 3.28 5.52 -7.09
CA THR A 59 1.92 5.33 -7.64
C THR A 59 1.03 6.56 -7.39
N VAL A 60 1.25 7.29 -6.30
CA VAL A 60 0.46 8.45 -5.87
C VAL A 60 1.02 9.75 -6.47
N ASN A 61 1.63 9.67 -7.67
CA ASN A 61 2.44 10.68 -8.36
C ASN A 61 1.74 12.04 -8.72
N ASP A 62 0.67 12.41 -8.03
CA ASP A 62 -0.04 13.68 -8.16
C ASP A 62 0.16 14.49 -6.87
N ASP A 63 0.90 15.60 -6.97
CA ASP A 63 1.30 16.55 -5.92
C ASP A 63 0.13 17.14 -5.09
N SER A 64 -1.11 16.71 -5.32
CA SER A 64 -2.31 17.33 -4.78
C SER A 64 -3.09 16.51 -3.74
N ILE A 65 -2.94 15.18 -3.62
CA ILE A 65 -3.68 14.41 -2.61
C ILE A 65 -2.88 13.16 -2.18
N ASP A 66 -2.06 13.34 -1.15
CA ASP A 66 -1.28 12.27 -0.53
C ASP A 66 -2.08 11.41 0.47
N LEU A 67 -3.35 11.75 0.75
CA LEU A 67 -4.21 11.08 1.74
C LEU A 67 -4.97 9.91 1.11
N ALA A 68 -4.68 8.68 1.56
CA ALA A 68 -5.39 7.50 1.07
C ALA A 68 -5.52 6.40 2.13
N TRP A 69 -6.64 5.67 2.10
CA TRP A 69 -6.81 4.45 2.88
C TRP A 69 -5.78 3.39 2.51
N ILE A 70 -5.24 2.72 3.54
CA ILE A 70 -4.47 1.48 3.42
C ILE A 70 -5.14 0.36 4.23
N GLY A 71 -4.69 -0.88 4.03
CA GLY A 71 -5.29 -2.10 4.57
C GLY A 71 -4.99 -2.35 6.04
N PHE A 72 -4.67 -1.32 6.83
CA PHE A 72 -4.41 -1.44 8.26
C PHE A 72 -5.60 -0.91 9.07
N TYR A 73 -6.07 -1.70 10.04
CA TYR A 73 -7.28 -1.41 10.81
C TYR A 73 -7.20 -1.98 12.22
N ASP A 74 -8.01 -1.45 13.13
CA ASP A 74 -8.19 -1.97 14.48
C ASP A 74 -9.39 -2.96 14.53
N ASP A 75 -9.13 -4.21 14.93
CA ASP A 75 -10.15 -5.26 15.11
C ASP A 75 -10.79 -5.26 16.51
N LEU A 76 -10.65 -4.15 17.25
CA LEU A 76 -11.06 -3.93 18.65
C LEU A 76 -10.16 -4.58 19.69
N ASN A 77 -9.24 -5.47 19.29
CA ASN A 77 -8.26 -6.10 20.18
C ASN A 77 -6.81 -5.82 19.75
N SER A 78 -6.59 -5.55 18.47
CA SER A 78 -5.27 -5.44 17.86
C SER A 78 -5.32 -4.75 16.50
N TRP A 79 -4.19 -4.15 16.12
CA TRP A 79 -3.98 -3.65 14.77
C TRP A 79 -3.64 -4.79 13.81
N LYS A 80 -4.39 -4.90 12.72
CA LYS A 80 -4.27 -5.98 11.74
C LYS A 80 -4.23 -5.47 10.32
N TRP A 81 -3.54 -6.24 9.48
CA TRP A 81 -3.56 -6.05 8.04
C TRP A 81 -4.69 -6.86 7.41
N THR A 82 -5.30 -6.33 6.35
CA THR A 82 -6.34 -7.05 5.58
C THR A 82 -5.84 -8.37 4.97
N LEU A 83 -4.53 -8.48 4.74
CA LEU A 83 -3.85 -9.65 4.18
C LEU A 83 -3.03 -10.43 5.23
N GLU A 84 -3.21 -10.19 6.53
CA GLU A 84 -2.40 -10.83 7.58
C GLU A 84 -2.44 -12.37 7.56
N ASP A 85 -3.59 -12.97 7.23
CA ASP A 85 -3.78 -14.43 7.18
C ASP A 85 -3.38 -15.07 5.84
N SER A 86 -2.81 -14.29 4.91
CA SER A 86 -2.35 -14.78 3.60
C SER A 86 -0.84 -15.02 3.56
N ASP A 87 -0.35 -15.65 2.49
CA ASP A 87 1.09 -15.83 2.25
C ASP A 87 1.82 -14.53 1.85
N PHE A 88 1.15 -13.36 1.98
CA PHE A 88 1.70 -12.05 1.69
C PHE A 88 2.94 -11.77 2.56
N PHE A 89 2.79 -11.85 3.88
CA PHE A 89 3.87 -11.56 4.81
C PHE A 89 4.86 -12.72 4.96
N LYS A 90 6.16 -12.45 4.80
CA LYS A 90 7.19 -13.36 5.33
C LYS A 90 7.34 -13.17 6.84
N VAL A 91 8.02 -14.12 7.47
CA VAL A 91 8.29 -14.11 8.90
C VAL A 91 9.01 -12.80 9.30
N GLY A 92 8.35 -12.00 10.16
CA GLY A 92 8.86 -10.74 10.68
C GLY A 92 8.50 -9.48 9.87
N GLU A 93 7.85 -9.62 8.72
CA GLU A 93 7.46 -8.48 7.87
C GLU A 93 6.15 -7.79 8.33
N LYS A 94 5.34 -8.51 9.12
CA LYS A 94 4.05 -8.00 9.62
C LYS A 94 4.16 -6.94 10.72
N ASP A 95 5.36 -6.73 11.27
CA ASP A 95 5.59 -5.84 12.42
C ASP A 95 6.03 -4.42 12.01
N PHE A 96 6.23 -4.17 10.71
CA PHE A 96 6.59 -2.84 10.21
C PHE A 96 5.50 -1.82 10.51
N ARG A 97 5.88 -0.66 11.06
CA ARG A 97 4.96 0.45 11.38
C ARG A 97 5.58 1.77 11.00
N ASN A 98 4.87 2.59 10.21
CA ASN A 98 5.29 3.94 9.87
C ASN A 98 4.35 5.01 10.46
N TRP A 99 4.04 4.87 11.75
CA TRP A 99 3.14 5.77 12.46
C TRP A 99 3.64 7.22 12.48
N TYR A 100 2.71 8.16 12.36
CA TYR A 100 2.95 9.50 12.86
C TYR A 100 3.16 9.46 14.38
N ASN A 101 4.25 10.06 14.86
CA ASN A 101 4.59 10.14 16.28
C ASN A 101 3.50 10.94 17.03
N PRO A 102 2.88 10.43 18.13
CA PRO A 102 3.32 9.39 19.06
C PRO A 102 2.91 7.93 18.78
N GLY A 103 2.29 7.62 17.65
CA GLY A 103 1.72 6.31 17.38
C GLY A 103 0.22 6.40 17.16
N PRO A 104 -0.49 5.26 17.10
CA PRO A 104 -1.92 5.29 16.83
C PRO A 104 -2.67 5.89 18.03
N ASP A 105 -3.37 7.00 17.78
CA ASP A 105 -4.29 7.57 18.77
C ASP A 105 -5.54 6.68 18.84
N ASN A 106 -5.75 6.01 19.98
CA ASN A 106 -6.97 5.24 20.22
C ASN A 106 -8.01 6.09 20.97
N TYR A 107 -8.70 6.97 20.25
CA TYR A 107 -9.75 7.82 20.83
C TYR A 107 -10.96 6.99 21.34
N GLY A 108 -10.85 6.47 22.57
CA GLY A 108 -11.99 6.08 23.40
C GLY A 108 -12.81 4.87 22.93
N GLY A 109 -12.23 3.91 22.21
CA GLY A 109 -12.90 2.67 21.83
C GLY A 109 -13.76 2.74 20.55
N GLN A 110 -13.44 3.69 19.66
CA GLN A 110 -14.06 3.79 18.33
C GLN A 110 -13.29 2.96 17.30
N SER A 111 -13.96 2.48 16.25
CA SER A 111 -13.31 1.79 15.13
C SER A 111 -12.43 2.77 14.34
N MET A 112 -11.11 2.60 14.46
CA MET A 112 -10.11 3.41 13.77
C MET A 112 -9.51 2.65 12.60
N CYS A 113 -9.32 3.36 11.49
CA CYS A 113 -8.72 2.85 10.26
C CYS A 113 -7.57 3.77 9.85
N ILE A 114 -6.66 3.26 9.01
CA ILE A 114 -5.43 3.97 8.69
C ILE A 114 -5.49 4.64 7.33
N ILE A 115 -5.26 5.95 7.34
CA ILE A 115 -4.88 6.70 6.15
C ILE A 115 -3.36 6.89 6.14
N MET A 116 -2.79 6.84 4.96
CA MET A 116 -1.40 7.22 4.72
C MET A 116 -1.36 8.63 4.13
N TYR A 117 -0.39 9.45 4.56
CA TYR A 117 -0.03 10.74 3.99
C TYR A 117 1.48 10.80 3.76
N SER A 118 1.91 10.90 2.51
CA SER A 118 3.34 10.93 2.13
C SER A 118 4.15 9.79 2.80
N GLY A 119 3.55 8.60 2.90
CA GLY A 119 4.16 7.41 3.52
C GLY A 119 3.86 7.26 5.01
N ILE A 120 3.48 8.34 5.71
CA ILE A 120 3.27 8.37 7.16
C ILE A 120 1.83 7.97 7.50
N TRP A 121 1.64 7.17 8.55
CA TRP A 121 0.34 6.60 8.89
C TRP A 121 -0.37 7.38 9.99
N PHE A 122 -1.64 7.67 9.75
CA PHE A 122 -2.53 8.38 10.68
C PHE A 122 -3.78 7.53 10.92
N THR A 123 -4.22 7.52 12.17
CA THR A 123 -5.51 6.93 12.55
C THR A 123 -6.63 7.93 12.26
N THR A 124 -7.72 7.49 11.64
CA THR A 124 -8.96 8.26 11.53
C THR A 124 -10.17 7.34 11.64
N TYR A 125 -11.38 7.91 11.69
CA TYR A 125 -12.61 7.14 11.77
C TYR A 125 -12.86 6.38 10.46
N CYS A 126 -13.13 5.07 10.57
CA CYS A 126 -13.34 4.19 9.40
C CYS A 126 -14.51 4.61 8.47
N PHE A 127 -15.41 5.47 8.95
CA PHE A 127 -16.57 5.98 8.23
C PHE A 127 -16.32 7.33 7.51
N GLU A 128 -15.12 7.90 7.62
CA GLU A 128 -14.73 9.03 6.78
C GLU A 128 -14.57 8.60 5.31
N TYR A 129 -14.64 9.56 4.40
CA TYR A 129 -14.54 9.31 2.97
C TYR A 129 -13.17 9.78 2.46
N HIS A 130 -12.35 8.83 2.03
CA HIS A 130 -11.02 9.11 1.49
C HIS A 130 -10.81 8.33 0.18
N PRO A 131 -9.91 8.81 -0.71
CA PRO A 131 -9.27 7.97 -1.72
C PRO A 131 -8.59 6.76 -1.10
N PHE A 132 -8.19 5.80 -1.90
CA PHE A 132 -7.62 4.56 -1.38
C PHE A 132 -6.63 3.92 -2.35
N ILE A 133 -5.77 3.07 -1.78
CA ILE A 133 -4.74 2.36 -2.54
C ILE A 133 -5.06 0.88 -2.45
N CYS A 134 -5.19 0.24 -3.62
CA CYS A 134 -5.35 -1.21 -3.71
C CYS A 134 -3.99 -1.87 -3.94
N TYR A 135 -3.84 -3.09 -3.42
CA TYR A 135 -2.79 -4.02 -3.80
C TYR A 135 -3.30 -4.98 -4.88
N ASP A 136 -2.52 -5.19 -5.93
CA ASP A 136 -2.80 -6.10 -7.04
C ASP A 136 -1.75 -7.22 -7.15
N GLY A 137 -1.85 -8.20 -6.26
CA GLY A 137 -1.00 -9.40 -6.27
C GLY A 137 -1.24 -10.36 -7.44
N LYS A 138 -2.22 -10.10 -8.31
CA LYS A 138 -2.50 -10.94 -9.49
C LYS A 138 -1.43 -10.81 -10.58
N GLN A 139 -0.52 -9.85 -10.46
CA GLN A 139 0.53 -9.62 -11.44
C GLN A 139 1.78 -10.51 -11.22
N PHE A 140 1.80 -11.32 -10.15
CA PHE A 140 2.92 -12.19 -9.76
C PHE A 140 2.56 -13.68 -9.66
N HIS A 141 1.38 -14.08 -10.16
CA HIS A 141 0.92 -15.46 -10.24
C HIS A 141 0.81 -15.98 -11.67
#